data_AF-A0A7J9X2E7-F1
#
_entry.id   AF-A0A7J9X2E7-F1
#
_cell.length_a   1.000
_cell.length_b   1.000
_cell.length_c   1.000
_cell.angle_alpha   90.00
_cell.angle_beta   90.00
_cell.angle_gamma   90.00
#
_symmetry.space_group_name_H-M   'P 1'
#
loop_
_entity.id
_entity.type
_entity.pdbx_description
1 polymer ?
#
loop_
_entity_poly.entity_id
_entity_poly.type
_entity_poly.pdbx_seq_one_letter_code
_entity_poly.pdbx_strand_id
1 'polypeptide(L)'
;MYVRSDNNHWEASPRSWCRTIRTRQHRYSVFLGGGGEQLFDLVADPGEQHNLATDPAHATLRGELRDALTEAIVLDGYPNTPRQACGIGTW
;
A
#
# COMPACT_ATOMS: atom_id res chain seq x y z
N MET A 1 -7.98 -0.12 -6.71
CA MET A 1 -7.26 1.17 -6.82
C MET A 1 -6.03 1.11 -5.95
N TYR A 2 -4.87 1.44 -6.51
CA TYR A 2 -3.62 1.54 -5.75
C TYR A 2 -3.30 3.01 -5.46
N VAL A 3 -2.78 3.28 -4.26
CA VAL A 3 -2.43 4.62 -3.77
C VAL A 3 -1.06 4.56 -3.14
N ARG A 4 -0.17 5.43 -3.63
CA ARG A 4 1.15 5.71 -3.07
C ARG A 4 1.04 6.93 -2.17
N SER A 5 1.54 6.81 -0.93
CA SER A 5 1.75 7.95 -0.04
C SER A 5 3.20 7.97 0.42
N ASP A 6 3.93 9.00 0.01
CA ASP A 6 5.33 9.27 0.34
C ASP A 6 5.51 10.45 1.32
N ASN A 7 4.41 11.07 1.75
CA ASN A 7 4.48 12.22 2.63
C ASN A 7 3.42 12.14 3.74
N ASN A 8 3.89 11.89 4.96
CA ASN A 8 3.09 12.01 6.18
C ASN A 8 3.47 13.31 6.89
N HIS A 9 2.48 14.07 7.35
CA HIS A 9 2.70 15.32 8.07
C HIS A 9 3.37 15.15 9.45
N TRP A 10 3.45 13.91 9.96
CA TRP A 10 4.07 13.59 11.25
C TRP A 10 5.56 13.21 11.17
N GLU A 11 6.03 12.66 10.05
CA GLU A 11 7.39 12.14 9.92
C GLU A 11 7.81 12.03 8.45
N ALA A 12 8.98 12.56 8.09
CA ALA A 12 9.55 12.50 6.74
C ALA A 12 10.54 11.33 6.56
N SER A 13 10.21 10.16 7.10
CA SER A 13 11.04 8.96 6.98
C SER A 13 10.31 7.87 6.20
N PRO A 14 11.01 6.89 5.60
CA PRO A 14 10.36 5.77 4.93
C PRO A 14 9.40 4.98 5.81
N ARG A 15 9.51 5.10 7.14
CA ARG A 15 8.61 4.46 8.09
C ARG A 15 7.18 4.99 8.01
N SER A 16 7.02 6.25 7.59
CA SER A 16 5.74 6.91 7.44
C SER A 16 5.13 6.75 6.05
N TRP A 17 5.92 6.26 5.09
CA TRP A 17 5.47 6.02 3.72
C TRP A 17 4.54 4.82 3.68
N CYS A 18 3.39 5.00 3.04
CA CYS A 18 2.34 4.00 2.96
C CYS A 18 2.10 3.58 1.50
N ARG A 19 1.80 2.30 1.31
CA ARG A 19 1.30 1.72 0.07
C ARG A 19 -0.05 1.11 0.36
N THR A 20 -1.07 1.59 -0.31
CA THR A 20 -2.46 1.18 -0.07
C THR A 20 -3.05 0.59 -1.34
N ILE A 21 -3.70 -0.56 -1.22
CA ILE A 21 -4.58 -1.12 -2.24
C ILE A 21 -6.00 -1.16 -1.70
N ARG A 22 -6.93 -0.60 -2.47
CA ARG A 22 -8.35 -0.58 -2.17
C ARG A 22 -9.09 -1.42 -3.21
N THR A 23 -9.78 -2.44 -2.76
CA THR A 23 -10.74 -3.22 -3.56
C THR A 23 -12.15 -2.70 -3.31
N ARG A 24 -13.17 -3.37 -3.87
CA ARG A 24 -14.57 -3.00 -3.61
C ARG A 24 -14.98 -3.28 -2.16
N GLN A 25 -14.33 -4.24 -1.51
CA GLN A 25 -14.73 -4.74 -0.20
C GLN A 25 -13.69 -4.49 0.89
N HIS A 26 -12.41 -4.32 0.53
CA HIS A 26 -11.33 -4.24 1.51
C HIS A 26 -10.38 -3.10 1.20
N ARG A 27 -9.80 -2.51 2.25
CA ARG A 27 -8.64 -1.63 2.16
C ARG A 27 -7.47 -2.28 2.87
N TYR A 28 -6.36 -2.44 2.17
CA TYR A 28 -5.11 -2.94 2.72
C TYR A 28 -4.00 -1.90 2.58
N SER A 29 -3.33 -1.59 3.67
CA SER A 29 -2.31 -0.54 3.75
C SER A 29 -1.06 -1.09 4.45
N VAL A 30 0.11 -0.91 3.84
CA VAL A 30 1.40 -1.30 4.41
C VAL A 30 2.26 -0.07 4.59
N PHE A 31 2.81 0.11 5.78
CA PHE A 31 3.81 1.11 6.08
C PHE A 31 5.20 0.50 5.95
N LEU A 32 6.05 1.15 5.17
CA LEU A 32 7.42 0.70 4.93
C LEU A 32 8.27 0.89 6.20
N GLY A 33 9.52 0.41 6.20
CA GLY A 33 10.43 0.60 7.34
C GLY A 33 9.94 0.03 8.69
N GLY A 34 9.09 -1.00 8.65
CA GLY A 34 8.53 -1.63 9.84
C GLY A 34 7.44 -0.80 10.53
N GLY A 35 6.74 0.08 9.81
CA GLY A 35 5.59 0.85 10.32
C GLY A 35 4.33 0.01 10.54
N GLY A 36 4.30 -1.22 10.03
CA GLY A 36 3.21 -2.19 10.24
C GLY A 36 2.25 -2.31 9.06
N GLU A 37 1.17 -3.07 9.28
CA GLU A 37 0.15 -3.38 8.28
C GLU A 37 -1.24 -3.10 8.83
N GLN A 38 -2.14 -2.66 7.94
CA GLN A 38 -3.54 -2.40 8.26
C GLN A 38 -4.45 -3.03 7.22
N LEU A 39 -5.47 -3.76 7.68
CA LEU A 39 -6.50 -4.37 6.85
C LEU A 39 -7.87 -3.99 7.41
N PHE A 40 -8.71 -3.42 6.56
CA PHE A 40 -10.07 -3.03 6.89
C PHE A 40 -11.05 -3.65 5.90
N ASP A 41 -12.16 -4.16 6.42
CA ASP A 41 -13.32 -4.57 5.63
C ASP A 41 -14.28 -3.38 5.51
N LEU A 42 -14.44 -2.85 4.30
CA LEU A 42 -15.27 -1.69 3.99
C LEU A 42 -16.78 -2.02 3.96
N VAL A 43 -17.14 -3.31 3.90
CA VAL A 43 -18.53 -3.78 3.91
C VAL A 43 -19.00 -3.96 5.35
N ALA A 44 -18.21 -4.69 6.15
CA ALA A 44 -18.54 -4.95 7.54
C ALA A 44 -18.23 -3.75 8.45
N ASP A 45 -17.19 -2.98 8.13
CA ASP A 45 -16.74 -1.83 8.90
C ASP A 45 -16.47 -0.61 7.99
N PRO A 46 -17.52 0.06 7.50
CA PRO A 46 -17.36 1.26 6.68
C PRO A 46 -16.67 2.41 7.44
N GLY A 47 -16.58 2.32 8.78
CA GLY A 47 -15.88 3.29 9.63
C GLY A 47 -14.40 3.01 9.81
N GLU A 48 -13.88 1.89 9.30
CA GLU A 48 -12.46 1.50 9.38
C GLU A 48 -11.90 1.51 10.82
N GLN A 49 -12.72 1.08 11.78
CA GLN A 49 -12.38 1.07 13.20
C GLN A 49 -11.59 -0.18 13.61
N HIS A 50 -11.74 -1.29 12.88
CA HIS A 50 -11.16 -2.58 13.24
C HIS A 50 -10.05 -2.99 12.28
N ASN A 51 -8.81 -2.97 12.79
CA ASN A 51 -7.67 -3.51 12.04
C ASN A 51 -7.65 -5.03 12.12
N LEU A 52 -7.93 -5.69 10.99
CA LEU A 52 -7.94 -7.15 10.84
C LEU A 52 -6.56 -7.71 10.44
N ALA A 53 -5.51 -6.88 10.33
CA ALA A 53 -4.21 -7.32 9.83
C ALA A 53 -3.52 -8.35 10.74
N THR A 54 -3.82 -8.35 12.04
CA THR A 54 -3.30 -9.32 13.02
C THR A 54 -4.20 -10.53 13.23
N ASP A 55 -5.40 -10.52 12.63
CA ASP A 55 -6.37 -11.59 12.82
C ASP A 55 -6.01 -12.80 11.94
N PRO A 56 -5.83 -14.00 12.53
CA PRO A 56 -5.42 -15.18 11.78
C PRO A 56 -6.51 -15.69 10.82
N ALA A 57 -7.79 -15.39 11.03
CA ALA A 57 -8.86 -15.79 10.12
C ALA A 57 -8.77 -15.06 8.77
N HIS A 58 -8.12 -13.89 8.76
CA HIS A 58 -7.91 -13.07 7.57
C HIS A 58 -6.51 -13.25 6.96
N ALA A 59 -5.72 -14.21 7.44
CA ALA A 59 -4.34 -14.41 7.00
C ALA A 59 -4.22 -14.73 5.49
N THR A 60 -5.14 -15.53 4.95
CA THR A 60 -5.19 -15.86 3.52
C THR A 60 -5.51 -14.62 2.68
N LEU A 61 -6.58 -13.90 3.03
CA LEU A 61 -6.98 -12.67 2.35
C LEU A 61 -5.88 -11.60 2.40
N ARG A 62 -5.24 -11.46 3.56
CA ARG A 62 -4.08 -10.56 3.73
C ARG A 62 -2.94 -10.95 2.79
N GLY A 63 -2.67 -12.24 2.63
CA GLY A 63 -1.67 -12.76 1.68
C GLY A 63 -1.98 -12.33 0.25
N GLU A 64 -3.20 -12.59 -0.22
CA GLU A 64 -3.65 -12.22 -1.58
C GLU A 64 -3.54 -10.71 -1.83
N LEU A 65 -4.00 -9.89 -0.87
CA LEU A 65 -3.93 -8.44 -0.96
C LEU A 65 -2.49 -7.92 -0.92
N ARG A 66 -1.60 -8.59 -0.18
CA ARG A 66 -0.18 -8.26 -0.13
C ARG A 66 0.52 -8.57 -1.44
N ASP A 67 0.19 -9.68 -2.07
CA ASP A 67 0.75 -10.06 -3.37
C ASP A 67 0.29 -9.07 -4.45
N ALA A 68 -1.00 -8.74 -4.49
CA ALA A 68 -1.54 -7.72 -5.39
C ALA A 68 -0.95 -6.33 -5.15
N LEU A 69 -0.70 -5.96 -3.88
CA LEU A 69 -0.02 -4.71 -3.55
C LEU A 69 1.42 -4.70 -4.04
N THR A 70 2.14 -5.80 -3.87
CA THR A 70 3.54 -5.95 -4.31
C THR A 70 3.63 -5.81 -5.83
N GLU A 71 2.73 -6.48 -6.57
CA GLU A 71 2.64 -6.34 -8.02
C GLU A 71 2.37 -4.88 -8.42
N ALA A 72 1.44 -4.20 -7.77
CA ALA A 72 1.16 -2.79 -8.04
C ALA A 72 2.37 -1.87 -7.76
N ILE A 73 3.13 -2.13 -6.69
CA ILE A 73 4.36 -1.40 -6.39
C ILE A 73 5.41 -1.60 -7.49
N VAL A 74 5.58 -2.84 -7.97
CA VAL A 74 6.51 -3.16 -9.05
C VAL A 74 6.11 -2.45 -10.34
N LEU A 75 4.82 -2.47 -10.70
CA LEU A 75 4.31 -1.81 -11.90
C LEU A 75 4.43 -0.28 -11.85
N ASP A 76 4.28 0.31 -10.67
CA ASP A 76 4.48 1.75 -10.43
C ASP A 76 5.97 2.13 -10.50
N GLY A 77 6.86 1.29 -9.94
CA GLY A 77 8.31 1.48 -10.02
C GLY A 77 8.93 1.19 -11.39
N TYR A 78 8.24 0.45 -12.26
CA TYR A 78 8.71 0.16 -13.61
C TYR A 78 8.70 1.44 -14.45
N PRO A 79 9.80 1.81 -15.14
CA PRO A 79 9.78 2.94 -16.05
C PRO A 79 8.86 2.58 -17.22
N ASN A 80 7.65 3.13 -17.20
CA ASN A 80 6.62 2.80 -18.18
C ASN A 80 6.92 3.37 -19.57
N THR A 81 7.94 4.24 -19.72
CA THR A 81 8.43 4.71 -21.03
C THR A 81 9.93 5.03 -21.02
N PRO A 82 10.65 4.89 -22.16
CA PRO A 82 12.01 5.40 -22.33
C PRO A 82 12.15 6.90 -21.97
N ARG A 83 11.08 7.67 -22.16
CA ARG A 83 11.01 9.10 -21.81
C ARG A 83 11.15 9.35 -20.30
N GLN A 84 10.58 8.48 -19.47
CA GLN A 84 10.70 8.55 -18.00
C GLN A 84 12.08 8.07 -17.52
N ALA A 85 12.69 7.12 -18.23
CA ALA A 85 14.07 6.67 -17.95
C ALA A 85 15.12 7.75 -18.23
N CYS A 86 14.91 8.61 -19.25
CA CYS A 86 15.81 9.72 -19.57
C CYS A 86 15.67 10.95 -18.65
N GLY A 87 14.65 11.01 -17.77
CA GLY A 87 14.44 12.13 -16.83
C GLY A 87 15.35 12.10 -15.60
N ILE A 88 16.12 11.03 -15.41
CA ILE A 88 17.06 10.84 -14.28
C ILE A 88 18.46 11.43 -14.60
N GLY A 89 18.58 12.13 -15.73
CA GLY A 89 19.79 12.84 -16.15
C GLY A 89 19.47 14.22 -16.68
N THR A 90 19.25 15.18 -15.78
CA THR A 90 19.33 16.62 -16.09
C THR A 90 20.25 17.27 -15.07
N TRP A 91 21.21 18.02 -15.62
CA TRP A 91 22.41 18.59 -15.01
C TRP A 91 22.16 19.62 -13.91
#